data_AF-A0A6G6Y7R1-F1
#
_entry.id   AF-A0A6G6Y7R1-F1
#
_cell.length_a   1.000
_cell.length_b   1.000
_cell.length_c   1.000
_cell.angle_alpha   90.00
_cell.angle_beta   90.00
_cell.angle_gamma   90.00
#
_symmetry.space_group_name_H-M   'P 1'
#
loop_
_entity.id
_entity.type
_entity.pdbx_description
1 polymer ?
#
loop_
_entity_poly.entity_id
_entity_poly.type
_entity_poly.pdbx_seq_one_letter_code
_entity_poly.pdbx_strand_id
1 'polypeptide(L)' 'MATEVLLPKIGFSMTEGQISEWLAKDGDSVTEGQGLFLLEADKSANEVEAPASGTLRILKEAGETYEVGTVLGMIE' A
#
# COMPACT_ATOMS: atom_id res chain seq x y z
N MET A 1 -14.95 -10.28 3.05
CA MET A 1 -15.18 -8.84 2.84
C MET A 1 -13.84 -8.32 2.37
N ALA A 2 -13.73 -7.86 1.13
CA ALA A 2 -12.46 -7.35 0.62
C ALA A 2 -12.12 -6.03 1.31
N THR A 3 -10.92 -5.90 1.84
CA THR A 3 -10.39 -4.67 2.43
C THR A 3 -9.57 -3.95 1.39
N GLU A 4 -10.02 -2.78 0.95
CA GLU A 4 -9.31 -2.00 -0.07
C GLU A 4 -8.03 -1.39 0.54
N VAL A 5 -6.90 -1.65 -0.12
CA VAL A 5 -5.61 -1.06 0.22
C VAL A 5 -5.47 0.22 -0.59
N LEU A 6 -5.84 1.33 0.05
CA LEU A 6 -5.72 2.67 -0.49
C LEU A 6 -4.44 3.34 -0.03
N LEU A 7 -3.87 4.21 -0.88
CA LEU A 7 -2.67 4.98 -0.53
C LEU A 7 -2.99 5.91 0.66
N PRO A 8 -2.39 5.68 1.84
CA PRO A 8 -2.68 6.49 3.02
C PRO A 8 -2.08 7.89 2.87
N LYS A 9 -2.76 8.88 3.47
CA LYS A 9 -2.26 10.24 3.55
C LYS A 9 -1.31 10.37 4.76
N ILE A 10 0.00 10.24 4.54
CA ILE A 10 1.00 10.31 5.63
C ILE A 10 1.32 11.77 6.05
N GLY A 11 1.02 12.76 5.21
CA GLY A 11 1.29 14.18 5.51
C GLY A 11 0.10 15.08 5.19
N PHE A 12 -0.08 16.17 5.96
CA PHE A 12 -1.14 17.16 5.71
C PHE A 12 -1.11 17.74 4.29
N SER A 13 0.10 17.92 3.74
CA SER A 13 0.35 18.42 2.39
C SER A 13 0.65 17.33 1.36
N MET A 14 0.58 16.05 1.73
CA MET A 14 0.83 14.95 0.80
C MET A 14 -0.37 14.80 -0.14
N THR A 15 -0.12 14.93 -1.43
CA THR A 15 -1.09 14.70 -2.52
C THR A 15 -0.83 13.40 -3.27
N GLU A 16 0.40 12.94 -3.29
CA GLU A 16 0.86 11.78 -4.04
C GLU A 16 1.98 11.05 -3.29
N GLY A 17 2.16 9.76 -3.56
CA GLY A 17 3.20 8.93 -2.98
C GLY A 17 3.63 7.84 -3.94
N GLN A 18 4.91 7.47 -3.87
CA GLN A 18 5.51 6.45 -4.71
C GLN A 18 5.64 5.15 -3.93
N ILE A 19 5.26 4.02 -4.52
CA ILE A 19 5.54 2.72 -3.92
C ILE A 19 7.00 2.39 -4.23
N SER A 20 7.86 2.36 -3.22
CA SER A 20 9.28 2.02 -3.36
C SER A 20 9.45 0.56 -3.77
N GLU A 21 8.86 -0.35 -2.97
CA GLU A 21 8.85 -1.77 -3.23
C GLU A 21 7.69 -2.46 -2.53
N TRP A 22 7.19 -3.54 -3.14
CA TRP A 22 6.23 -4.44 -2.51
C TRP A 22 6.98 -5.54 -1.75
N LEU A 23 6.69 -5.67 -0.46
CA LEU A 23 7.21 -6.75 0.39
C LEU A 23 6.41 -8.04 0.18
N ALA A 24 5.12 -7.89 -0.12
CA ALA A 24 4.20 -8.99 -0.43
C ALA A 24 3.92 -9.08 -1.94
N LYS A 25 3.57 -10.26 -2.43
CA LYS A 25 3.25 -10.50 -3.85
C LYS A 25 1.75 -10.50 -4.09
N ASP A 26 1.35 -10.31 -5.35
CA ASP A 26 -0.04 -10.53 -5.77
C ASP A 26 -0.43 -12.00 -5.53
N GLY A 27 -1.56 -12.20 -4.86
CA GLY A 27 -2.05 -13.50 -4.44
C GLY A 27 -1.40 -14.05 -3.17
N ASP A 28 -0.52 -13.31 -2.50
CA ASP A 28 0.14 -13.77 -1.28
C ASP A 28 -0.75 -13.62 -0.05
N SER A 29 -0.50 -14.42 0.99
CA SER A 29 -1.28 -14.39 2.22
C SER A 29 -0.65 -13.41 3.21
N VAL A 30 -1.34 -12.32 3.52
CA VAL A 30 -0.88 -11.27 4.42
C VAL A 30 -1.70 -11.27 5.70
N THR A 31 -1.07 -10.86 6.80
CA THR A 31 -1.70 -10.80 8.11
C THR A 31 -1.90 -9.34 8.51
N GLU A 32 -2.94 -9.03 9.28
CA GLU A 32 -3.15 -7.68 9.83
C GLU A 32 -1.89 -7.23 10.60
N GLY A 33 -1.41 -6.03 10.29
CA GLY A 33 -0.15 -5.50 10.84
C GLY A 33 1.12 -6.00 10.14
N GLN A 34 1.02 -6.81 9.08
CA GLN A 34 2.16 -7.21 8.27
C GLN A 34 2.49 -6.12 7.24
N GLY A 35 3.77 -5.77 7.09
CA GLY A 35 4.22 -4.83 6.06
C GLY A 35 3.87 -5.32 4.65
N LEU A 36 3.10 -4.53 3.90
CA LEU A 36 2.72 -4.82 2.52
C LEU A 36 3.72 -4.26 1.52
N PHE A 37 4.05 -2.98 1.68
CA PHE A 37 4.93 -2.23 0.79
C PHE A 37 5.52 -1.01 1.49
N LEU A 38 6.62 -0.51 0.93
CA LEU A 38 7.24 0.74 1.34
C LEU A 38 6.68 1.89 0.50
N LEU A 39 6.10 2.87 1.17
CA LEU A 39 5.60 4.11 0.58
C LEU A 39 6.62 5.22 0.77
N GLU A 40 7.22 5.69 -0.32
CA GLU A 40 8.07 6.87 -0.34
C GLU A 40 7.25 8.12 -0.67
N ALA A 41 7.32 9.12 0.22
CA ALA A 41 6.66 10.40 0.06
C ALA A 41 7.63 11.52 0.40
N ASP A 42 7.76 12.54 -0.47
CA ASP A 42 8.61 13.73 -0.35
C ASP A 42 10.06 13.50 0.14
N LYS A 43 10.23 13.18 1.42
CA LYS A 43 11.51 12.95 2.11
C LYS A 43 11.45 11.83 3.16
N SER A 44 10.44 10.96 3.12
CA SER A 44 10.26 9.90 4.11
C SER A 44 9.67 8.65 3.47
N ALA A 45 10.29 7.50 3.76
CA ALA A 45 9.72 6.19 3.50
C ALA A 45 8.91 5.75 4.72
N ASN A 46 7.67 5.33 4.51
CA ASN A 46 6.81 4.74 5.52
C ASN A 46 6.40 3.35 5.07
N GLU A 47 6.49 2.39 5.98
CA GLU A 47 5.98 1.05 5.73
C GLU A 47 4.46 1.07 5.88
N VAL A 48 3.74 0.57 4.88
CA VAL A 48 2.29 0.43 4.93
C VAL A 48 1.97 -0.99 5.37
N GLU A 49 1.39 -1.09 6.57
CA GLU A 49 0.94 -2.36 7.15
C GLU A 49 -0.43 -2.77 6.60
N ALA A 50 -0.70 -4.06 6.61
CA ALA A 50 -1.96 -4.62 6.16
C ALA A 50 -3.09 -4.22 7.13
N PRO A 51 -4.17 -3.58 6.66
CA PRO A 51 -5.32 -3.23 7.49
C PRO A 51 -6.17 -4.44 7.91
N ALA A 52 -5.99 -5.59 7.28
CA ALA A 52 -6.69 -6.84 7.58
C ALA A 52 -5.83 -8.04 7.17
N SER A 53 -6.19 -9.21 7.71
CA SER A 53 -5.59 -10.48 7.30
C SER A 53 -6.37 -11.08 6.12
N GLY A 54 -5.67 -11.57 5.10
CA GLY A 54 -6.28 -12.17 3.92
C GLY A 54 -5.30 -12.37 2.76
N THR A 55 -5.81 -12.52 1.56
CA THR A 55 -5.02 -12.61 0.32
C THR A 55 -4.83 -11.23 -0.28
N LEU A 56 -3.59 -10.76 -0.35
CA LEU A 56 -3.25 -9.50 -1.01
C LEU A 56 -3.43 -9.64 -2.51
N ARG A 57 -4.14 -8.68 -3.10
CA ARG A 57 -4.30 -8.52 -4.54
C ARG A 57 -3.79 -7.15 -4.96
N ILE A 58 -2.72 -7.14 -5.73
CA ILE A 58 -2.04 -5.92 -6.19
C ILE A 58 -2.69 -5.48 -7.50
N LEU A 59 -3.22 -4.27 -7.53
CA LEU A 59 -3.76 -3.65 -8.75
C LEU A 59 -2.75 -2.70 -9.40
N LYS A 60 -1.78 -2.23 -8.60
CA LYS A 60 -0.84 -1.16 -8.90
C LYS A 60 0.59 -1.59 -8.55
N GLU A 61 1.49 -1.49 -9.50
CA GLU A 61 2.87 -1.96 -9.33
C GLU A 61 3.74 -0.97 -8.53
N ALA A 62 4.82 -1.49 -7.95
CA ALA A 62 5.85 -0.67 -7.33
C ALA A 62 6.65 0.11 -8.38
N GLY A 63 7.23 1.23 -7.98
CA GLY A 63 8.01 2.14 -8.81
C GLY A 63 7.19 3.27 -9.44
N GLU A 64 5.86 3.19 -9.39
CA GLU A 64 4.97 4.26 -9.84
C GLU A 64 4.50 5.16 -8.69
N THR A 65 4.18 6.40 -9.05
CA THR A 65 3.60 7.42 -8.17
C THR A 65 2.09 7.42 -8.32
N TYR A 66 1.38 7.34 -7.20
CA TYR A 66 -0.08 7.34 -7.13
C TYR A 66 -0.58 8.50 -6.27
N GLU A 67 -1.78 8.99 -6.58
CA GLU A 67 -2.43 10.01 -5.78
C GLU A 67 -2.99 9.42 -4.48
N VAL A 68 -3.03 10.25 -3.44
CA VAL A 68 -3.61 9.89 -2.14
C VAL A 68 -5.08 9.49 -2.30
N GLY A 69 -5.44 8.35 -1.71
CA GLY A 69 -6.78 7.76 -1.87
C GLY A 69 -6.96 6.89 -3.11
N THR A 70 -5.92 6.73 -3.94
CA THR A 70 -5.94 5.72 -5.02
C THR A 70 -5.93 4.32 -4.41
N VAL A 71 -6.75 3.43 -4.97
CA VAL A 71 -6.75 2.00 -4.61
C VAL A 71 -5.54 1.34 -5.26
N LEU A 72 -4.61 0.88 -4.42
CA LEU A 72 -3.39 0.18 -4.82
C LEU A 72 -3.61 -1.33 -4.93
N GLY A 73 -4.51 -1.85 -4.11
CA GLY A 73 -4.81 -3.27 -4.04
C GLY A 73 -6.04 -3.55 -3.17
N MET A 74 -6.31 -4.84 -2.95
CA MET A 74 -7.38 -5.32 -2.08
C MET A 74 -6.88 -6.52 -1.30
N ILE A 75 -7.38 -6.72 -0.08
CA ILE A 75 -7.10 -7.91 0.75
C ILE A 75 -8.39 -8.67 0.91
N GLU A 76 -8.47 -9.91 0.42
CA GLU A 76 -9.68 -10.74 0.45
C GLU A 76 -9.63 -11.89 1.46
#